data_AF-A0A2S7K9K1-F1
#
_entry.id   AF-A0A2S7K9K1-F1
#
_cell.length_a   1.000
_cell.length_b   1.000
_cell.length_c   1.000
_cell.angle_alpha   90.00
_cell.angle_beta   90.00
_cell.angle_gamma   90.00
#
_symmetry.space_group_name_H-M   'P 1'
#
loop_
_entity.id
_entity.type
_entity.pdbx_description
1 polymer ?
#
loop_
_entity_poly.entity_id
_entity_poly.type
_entity_poly.pdbx_seq_one_letter_code
_entity_poly.pdbx_strand_id
1 'polypeptide(L)'
;MTTSDYGEPARSGGAAWILAPVILILFLGAALSVGAYFYSEPQLTLAKSLAAGFGGLAGIIVGLIAAVFGLLVGLVGALIGLVAAGGAVAVTLFIVASPIIALVLIFLLMRRPKSDCPDPAAHR
;
A
#
# COMPACT_ATOMS: atom_id res chain seq x y z
N MET A 1 38.31 -45.63 -32.79
CA MET A 1 37.14 -44.75 -32.97
C MET A 1 36.29 -44.87 -31.71
N THR A 2 36.41 -43.90 -30.81
CA THR A 2 35.66 -43.82 -29.56
C THR A 2 34.64 -42.69 -29.71
N THR A 3 33.38 -43.05 -29.95
CA THR A 3 32.26 -42.12 -29.97
C THR A 3 31.86 -41.82 -28.53
N SER A 4 32.39 -40.74 -27.96
CA SER A 4 31.86 -40.14 -26.74
C SER A 4 30.78 -39.14 -27.14
N ASP A 5 29.56 -39.62 -27.36
CA ASP A 5 28.36 -38.80 -27.30
C ASP A 5 28.15 -38.39 -25.83
N TYR A 6 28.89 -37.36 -25.40
CA TYR A 6 28.50 -36.63 -24.21
C TYR A 6 27.28 -35.80 -24.61
N GLY A 7 26.11 -36.25 -24.18
CA GLY A 7 24.86 -35.52 -24.32
C GLY A 7 25.06 -34.08 -23.88
N GLU A 8 24.99 -33.16 -24.84
CA GLU A 8 24.83 -31.75 -24.58
C GLU A 8 23.66 -31.60 -23.60
N PRO A 9 23.86 -30.99 -22.41
CA PRO A 9 22.73 -30.60 -21.59
C PRO A 9 21.99 -29.52 -22.37
N ALA A 10 20.95 -29.94 -23.09
CA ALA A 10 20.04 -29.08 -23.80
C ALA A 10 19.59 -27.98 -22.84
N ARG A 11 20.03 -26.76 -23.13
CA ARG A 11 19.84 -25.55 -22.34
C ARG A 11 18.37 -25.13 -22.42
N SER A 12 17.47 -25.92 -21.83
CA SER A 12 16.04 -25.70 -21.68
C SER A 12 15.76 -24.75 -20.51
N GLY A 13 16.46 -23.62 -20.47
CA GLY A 13 16.30 -22.64 -19.40
C GLY A 13 14.96 -21.90 -19.46
N GLY A 14 14.42 -21.66 -20.66
CA GLY A 14 13.22 -20.83 -20.83
C GLY A 14 11.89 -21.53 -20.48
N ALA A 15 11.73 -22.80 -20.85
CA ALA A 15 10.48 -23.53 -20.62
C ALA A 15 10.27 -23.86 -19.13
N ALA A 16 11.36 -24.11 -18.39
CA ALA A 16 11.31 -24.44 -16.97
C ALA A 16 10.72 -23.29 -16.13
N TRP A 17 11.00 -22.03 -16.46
CA TRP A 17 10.47 -20.88 -15.71
C TRP A 17 8.97 -20.63 -15.93
N ILE A 18 8.44 -21.00 -17.09
CA ILE A 18 7.01 -20.88 -17.39
C ILE A 18 6.25 -22.09 -16.83
N LEU A 19 6.85 -23.27 -16.89
CA LEU A 19 6.25 -24.50 -16.37
C LEU A 19 6.32 -24.60 -14.85
N ALA A 20 7.35 -24.05 -14.21
CA ALA A 20 7.50 -24.07 -12.76
C ALA A 20 6.26 -23.56 -11.99
N PRO A 21 5.70 -22.36 -12.27
CA PRO A 21 4.50 -21.89 -11.57
C PRO A 21 3.28 -22.75 -11.88
N VAL A 22 3.15 -23.25 -13.12
CA VAL A 22 2.04 -24.13 -13.52
C VAL A 22 2.09 -25.46 -12.74
N ILE A 23 3.26 -26.08 -12.69
CA ILE A 23 3.50 -27.32 -11.94
C ILE A 23 3.27 -27.09 -10.44
N LEU A 24 3.72 -25.96 -9.90
CA LEU A 24 3.57 -25.63 -8.49
C LEU A 24 2.09 -25.42 -8.11
N ILE A 25 1.31 -24.76 -8.97
CA ILE A 25 -0.14 -24.60 -8.81
C ILE A 25 -0.85 -25.96 -8.89
N LEU A 26 -0.51 -26.79 -9.88
CA LEU A 26 -1.06 -28.14 -10.02
C LEU A 26 -0.75 -29.01 -8.80
N PHE A 27 0.49 -28.97 -8.32
CA PHE A 27 0.94 -29.75 -7.17
C PHE A 27 0.27 -29.29 -5.88
N LEU A 28 0.21 -27.98 -5.63
CA LEU A 28 -0.41 -27.43 -4.44
C LEU A 28 -1.92 -27.65 -4.44
N GLY A 29 -2.57 -27.50 -5.60
CA GLY A 29 -4.01 -27.79 -5.76
C GLY A 29 -4.32 -29.27 -5.55
N ALA A 30 -3.48 -30.16 -6.06
CA ALA A 30 -3.59 -31.60 -5.81
C ALA A 30 -3.38 -31.95 -4.33
N ALA A 31 -2.37 -31.37 -3.66
CA ALA A 31 -2.12 -31.58 -2.24
C ALA A 31 -3.31 -31.11 -1.37
N LEU A 32 -3.88 -29.94 -1.68
CA LEU A 32 -5.09 -29.42 -1.04
C LEU A 32 -6.30 -30.33 -1.30
N SER A 33 -6.41 -30.90 -2.50
CA SER A 33 -7.51 -31.82 -2.86
C SER A 33 -7.41 -33.14 -2.08
N VAL A 34 -6.19 -33.66 -1.91
CA VAL A 34 -5.92 -34.84 -1.08
C VAL A 34 -6.25 -34.55 0.38
N GLY A 35 -5.82 -33.40 0.90
CA GLY A 35 -6.18 -32.96 2.24
C GLY A 35 -7.70 -32.85 2.42
N ALA A 36 -8.40 -32.25 1.46
CA ALA A 36 -9.86 -32.16 1.48
C ALA A 36 -10.51 -33.55 1.45
N TYR A 37 -10.00 -34.51 0.67
CA TYR A 37 -10.57 -35.85 0.60
C TYR A 37 -10.45 -36.63 1.92
N PHE A 38 -9.32 -36.50 2.64
CA PHE A 38 -9.07 -37.25 3.88
C PHE A 38 -9.61 -36.59 5.14
N TYR A 39 -9.65 -35.25 5.18
CA TYR A 39 -9.95 -34.51 6.40
C TYR A 39 -11.29 -33.76 6.37
N SER A 40 -12.08 -33.87 5.30
CA SER A 40 -13.40 -33.25 5.25
C SER A 40 -14.47 -34.09 5.94
N GLU A 41 -15.28 -33.46 6.78
CA GLU A 41 -16.57 -33.99 7.23
C GLU A 41 -17.70 -33.09 6.70
N PRO A 42 -18.70 -33.62 5.96
CA PRO A 42 -18.88 -35.00 5.50
C PRO A 42 -17.90 -35.41 4.38
N GLN A 43 -17.69 -36.73 4.19
CA GLN A 43 -16.79 -37.27 3.16
C GLN A 43 -17.19 -36.78 1.75
N LEU A 44 -16.31 -35.98 1.12
CA LEU A 44 -16.52 -35.53 -0.25
C LEU A 44 -16.20 -36.65 -1.24
N THR A 45 -17.01 -36.76 -2.29
CA THR A 45 -16.67 -37.60 -3.45
C THR A 45 -15.39 -37.09 -4.12
N LEU A 46 -14.69 -37.96 -4.84
CA LEU A 46 -13.39 -37.66 -5.47
C LEU A 46 -13.45 -36.43 -6.40
N ALA A 47 -14.56 -36.24 -7.11
CA ALA A 47 -14.77 -35.05 -7.93
C ALA A 47 -14.93 -33.76 -7.10
N LYS A 48 -15.60 -33.85 -5.94
CA LYS A 48 -15.81 -32.70 -5.07
C LYS A 48 -14.56 -32.32 -4.28
N SER A 49 -13.72 -33.27 -3.89
CA SER A 49 -12.46 -32.98 -3.21
C SER A 49 -11.46 -32.27 -4.13
N LEU A 50 -11.40 -32.67 -5.41
CA LEU A 50 -10.65 -31.95 -6.45
C LEU A 50 -11.14 -30.51 -6.62
N ALA A 51 -12.45 -30.32 -6.74
CA ALA A 51 -13.04 -29.00 -6.84
C ALA A 51 -12.77 -28.14 -5.59
N ALA A 52 -12.81 -28.74 -4.39
CA ALA A 52 -12.51 -28.04 -3.15
C ALA A 52 -11.03 -27.65 -3.02
N GLY A 53 -10.10 -28.53 -3.41
CA GLY A 53 -8.67 -28.25 -3.34
C GLY A 53 -8.22 -27.18 -4.34
N PHE A 54 -8.63 -27.30 -5.60
CA PHE A 54 -8.34 -26.25 -6.60
C PHE A 54 -9.15 -24.97 -6.36
N GLY A 55 -10.38 -25.07 -5.86
CA GLY A 55 -11.18 -23.93 -5.45
C GLY A 55 -10.56 -23.17 -4.27
N GLY A 56 -10.02 -23.88 -3.28
CA GLY A 56 -9.27 -23.29 -2.17
C GLY A 56 -7.99 -22.61 -2.65
N LEU A 57 -7.26 -23.23 -3.57
CA LEU A 57 -6.09 -22.62 -4.20
C LEU A 57 -6.44 -21.35 -4.99
N ALA A 58 -7.54 -21.36 -5.75
CA ALA A 58 -8.03 -20.16 -6.44
C ALA A 58 -8.40 -19.05 -5.44
N GLY A 59 -9.04 -19.41 -4.32
CA GLY A 59 -9.34 -18.49 -3.22
C GLY A 59 -8.07 -17.87 -2.61
N ILE A 60 -7.01 -18.65 -2.40
CA ILE A 60 -5.72 -18.15 -1.90
C ILE A 60 -5.09 -17.16 -2.90
N ILE A 61 -5.09 -17.48 -4.19
CA ILE A 61 -4.54 -16.60 -5.23
C ILE A 61 -5.32 -15.29 -5.29
N VAL A 62 -6.66 -15.36 -5.35
CA VAL A 62 -7.52 -14.18 -5.37
C VAL A 62 -7.36 -13.36 -4.09
N GLY A 63 -7.27 -14.03 -2.93
CA GLY A 63 -7.03 -13.39 -1.64
C GLY A 63 -5.69 -12.65 -1.58
N LEU A 64 -4.62 -13.24 -2.11
CA LEU A 64 -3.31 -12.59 -2.24
C LEU A 64 -3.39 -11.33 -3.12
N ILE A 65 -4.05 -11.42 -4.26
CA ILE A 65 -4.25 -10.27 -5.16
C ILE A 65 -5.04 -9.17 -4.44
N ALA A 66 -6.16 -9.53 -3.81
CA ALA A 66 -7.00 -8.59 -3.07
C ALA A 66 -6.24 -7.95 -1.90
N ALA A 67 -5.37 -8.69 -1.21
CA ALA A 67 -4.53 -8.15 -0.15
C ALA A 67 -3.53 -7.12 -0.67
N VAL A 68 -2.90 -7.37 -1.84
CA VAL A 68 -2.01 -6.39 -2.49
C VAL A 68 -2.78 -5.14 -2.88
N PHE A 69 -3.96 -5.27 -3.49
CA PHE A 69 -4.80 -4.11 -3.81
C PHE A 69 -5.23 -3.36 -2.54
N GLY A 70 -5.64 -4.08 -1.49
CA GLY A 70 -6.00 -3.50 -0.21
C GLY A 70 -4.85 -2.74 0.43
N LEU A 71 -3.62 -3.25 0.32
CA LEU A 71 -2.41 -2.56 0.77
C LEU A 71 -2.18 -1.27 -0.01
N LEU A 72 -2.30 -1.30 -1.34
CA LEU A 72 -2.16 -0.10 -2.18
C LEU A 72 -3.21 0.97 -1.84
N VAL A 73 -4.47 0.57 -1.75
CA VAL A 73 -5.57 1.48 -1.39
C VAL A 73 -5.40 2.01 0.04
N GLY A 74 -5.01 1.15 0.98
CA GLY A 74 -4.72 1.51 2.37
C GLY A 74 -3.56 2.50 2.47
N LEU A 75 -2.51 2.34 1.67
CA LEU A 75 -1.38 3.26 1.61
C LEU A 75 -1.82 4.65 1.13
N VAL A 76 -2.62 4.71 0.07
CA VAL A 76 -3.17 5.98 -0.44
C VAL A 76 -4.09 6.62 0.61
N GLY A 77 -4.96 5.84 1.24
CA GLY A 77 -5.82 6.30 2.33
C GLY A 77 -5.01 6.85 3.51
N ALA A 78 -3.93 6.18 3.91
CA ALA A 78 -3.02 6.62 4.96
C ALA A 78 -2.33 7.94 4.60
N LEU A 79 -1.90 8.11 3.35
CA LEU A 79 -1.31 9.37 2.87
C LEU A 79 -2.32 10.53 2.96
N ILE A 80 -3.55 10.30 2.52
CA ILE A 80 -4.63 11.30 2.63
C ILE A 80 -4.91 11.63 4.10
N GLY A 81 -4.99 10.61 4.97
CA GLY A 81 -5.16 10.78 6.40
C GLY A 81 -4.04 11.58 7.04
N LEU A 82 -2.79 11.35 6.64
CA LEU A 82 -1.64 12.09 7.12
C LEU A 82 -1.71 13.57 6.72
N VAL A 83 -2.06 13.86 5.45
CA VAL A 83 -2.24 15.24 4.97
C VAL A 83 -3.39 15.92 5.71
N ALA A 84 -4.50 15.23 5.90
CA ALA A 84 -5.64 15.74 6.66
C ALA A 84 -5.27 16.05 8.12
N ALA A 85 -4.53 15.16 8.78
CA ALA A 85 -4.02 15.38 10.13
C ALA A 85 -3.05 16.58 10.18
N GLY A 86 -2.16 16.71 9.20
CA GLY A 86 -1.26 17.88 9.07
C GLY A 86 -2.04 19.19 8.91
N GLY A 87 -3.08 19.19 8.08
CA GLY A 87 -3.98 20.33 7.92
C GLY A 87 -4.69 20.71 9.23
N ALA A 88 -5.19 19.73 9.98
CA ALA A 88 -5.82 19.97 11.28
C ALA A 88 -4.84 20.60 12.29
N VAL A 89 -3.60 20.13 12.33
CA VAL A 89 -2.56 20.70 13.19
C VAL A 89 -2.21 22.13 12.77
N ALA A 90 -2.08 22.40 11.47
CA ALA A 90 -1.78 23.74 10.97
C ALA A 90 -2.88 24.76 11.34
N VAL A 91 -4.15 24.37 11.21
CA VAL A 91 -5.30 25.23 11.56
C VAL A 91 -5.34 25.50 13.06
N THR A 92 -5.12 24.49 13.90
CA THR A 92 -5.12 24.68 15.36
C THR A 92 -3.96 25.60 15.80
N LEU A 93 -2.77 25.44 15.24
CA LEU A 93 -1.65 26.35 15.49
C LEU A 93 -1.94 27.79 15.02
N PHE A 94 -2.58 27.96 13.87
CA PHE A 94 -2.94 29.29 13.37
C PHE A 94 -3.92 30.01 14.31
N ILE A 95 -4.96 29.30 14.79
CA ILE A 95 -5.95 29.87 15.72
C ILE A 95 -5.28 30.32 17.02
N VAL A 96 -4.31 29.56 17.53
CA VAL A 96 -3.60 29.91 18.77
C VAL A 96 -2.56 31.03 18.55
N ALA A 97 -1.83 31.00 17.43
CA ALA A 97 -0.77 31.97 17.14
C ALA A 97 -1.30 33.33 16.68
N SER A 98 -2.45 33.37 16.00
CA SER A 98 -3.08 34.59 15.49
C SER A 98 -3.26 35.69 16.56
N PRO A 99 -3.87 35.43 17.73
CA PRO A 99 -4.02 36.46 18.77
C PRO A 99 -2.69 36.91 19.36
N ILE A 100 -1.68 36.04 19.46
CA ILE A 100 -0.35 36.39 19.95
C ILE A 100 0.32 37.40 19.00
N ILE A 101 0.27 37.12 17.69
CA ILE A 101 0.80 38.01 16.66
C ILE A 101 0.04 39.35 16.66
N ALA A 102 -1.28 39.33 16.82
CA ALA A 102 -2.09 40.54 16.92
C ALA A 102 -1.70 41.41 18.13
N LEU A 103 -1.48 40.80 19.30
CA LEU A 103 -1.02 41.51 20.50
C LEU A 103 0.37 42.13 20.31
N VAL A 104 1.31 41.40 19.69
CA VAL A 104 2.64 41.91 19.36
C VAL A 104 2.55 43.09 18.38
N LEU A 105 1.73 42.98 17.34
CA LEU A 105 1.49 44.07 16.39
C LEU A 105 0.88 45.30 17.05
N ILE A 106 -0.13 45.12 17.91
CA ILE A 106 -0.75 46.21 18.69
C ILE A 106 0.30 46.87 19.58
N PHE A 107 1.13 46.08 20.27
CA PHE A 107 2.20 46.60 21.11
C PHE A 107 3.26 47.38 20.31
N LEU A 108 3.66 46.88 19.14
CA LEU A 108 4.58 47.57 18.24
C LEU A 108 3.95 48.85 17.67
N LEU A 109 2.64 48.86 17.41
CA LEU A 109 1.91 50.04 16.96
C LEU A 109 1.86 51.11 18.05
N MET A 110 1.60 50.72 19.31
CA MET A 110 1.64 51.62 20.46
C MET A 110 3.05 52.12 20.78
N ARG A 111 4.10 51.35 20.43
CA ARG A 111 5.49 51.78 20.52
C ARG A 111 5.93 52.71 19.38
N ARG A 112 5.14 52.89 18.31
CA ARG A 112 5.44 53.94 17.34
C ARG A 112 5.29 55.29 18.04
N PRO A 113 6.33 56.14 18.07
CA PRO A 113 6.14 57.53 18.46
C PRO A 113 5.13 58.19 17.51
N LYS A 114 4.36 59.15 18.02
CA LYS A 114 3.52 60.05 17.21
C LYS A 114 4.43 60.84 16.25
N SER A 115 4.73 60.27 15.09
CA SER A 115 5.21 60.95 13.89
C SER A 115 4.28 60.44 12.78
N ASP A 116 3.38 61.20 12.19
CA ASP A 116 3.38 62.63 11.92
C ASP A 116 1.93 63.13 12.02
N CYS A 117 1.67 64.11 12.89
CA CYS A 117 0.70 65.12 12.48
C CYS A 117 1.44 65.94 11.41
N PRO A 118 0.96 66.02 10.16
CA PRO A 118 1.53 66.94 9.19
C PRO A 118 1.42 68.34 9.78
N ASP A 119 2.56 68.94 10.11
CA ASP A 119 2.61 70.30 10.64
C ASP A 119 2.16 71.27 9.52
N PRO A 120 1.02 71.96 9.66
CA PRO A 120 0.55 72.89 8.65
C PRO A 120 1.45 74.13 8.49
N ALA A 121 2.50 74.27 9.30
CA ALA A 121 3.48 75.35 9.19
C ALA A 121 4.64 75.07 8.21
N ALA A 122 4.74 73.88 7.60
CA ALA A 122 5.82 73.52 6.69
C ALA A 122 5.74 74.17 5.28
N HIS A 123 4.74 75.02 5.05
CA HIS A 123 4.64 75.87 3.86
C HIS A 123 4.84 77.35 4.23
N ARG A 124 6.07 77.73 4.53
CA ARG A 124 6.55 79.12 4.37
C ARG A 124 8.01 79.14 3.97
#